data_AF-A0A8C2N4A5-F1
#
_entry.id   AF-A0A8C2N4A5-F1
#
_cell.length_a   1.000
_cell.length_b   1.000
_cell.length_c   1.000
_cell.angle_alpha   90.00
_cell.angle_beta   90.00
_cell.angle_gamma   90.00
#
_symmetry.space_group_name_H-M   'P 1'
#
loop_
_entity.id
_entity.type
_entity.pdbx_description
1 polymer ?
#
loop_
_entity_poly.entity_id
_entity_poly.type
_entity_poly.pdbx_seq_one_letter_code
_entity_poly.pdbx_strand_id
1 'polypeptide(L)'
;MSSWDSPPDYPLSSDLVGRLKSALATGDNDTVQELICTEVEPVDAVIELANDDWMKEPSAQLPTGALLGDLDHIRFLMDQFFQDANVVFEISNGEMEWQLTSLATFGLSGLWTLEYKRELTTPLCIAAAHGHEFSVRHLLSRNADPDASPGGRAALHEACLGGHTACTQLLLQHGADPDLLSAEGLAPLHLCRTPASLGCAQALLEHGATVQLECGPGRDTPLHVAAQHGLDEHAQLYLDSGARVDARNGRGETALSAACGTATRSPDEHARCLRLCALLLRGGAAADARDEDERSPLHKACGRARPSLCTLLLLHGADAGALDYGGASPLARALQTATCAPPAAPQRTVQALLNLGSPLVWPDAFPKVLRTCAQVPAVIEVLFNSYTQLCVSESWQEAIPEEVYQMHERFYRSFFALAHTPRCLQHLCRCAIRKLLGKKCFHLVPQLPLPETLQNYLLLEPEGVLH
;
A
#
# COMPACT_ATOMS: atom_id res chain seq x y z
N MET A 1 -6.78 32.77 -29.68
CA MET A 1 -8.10 32.60 -30.33
C MET A 1 -8.07 31.28 -31.06
N SER A 2 -8.33 30.21 -30.33
CA SER A 2 -8.31 28.81 -30.76
C SER A 2 -9.76 28.31 -30.74
N SER A 3 -10.15 27.56 -31.77
CA SER A 3 -11.52 27.20 -32.15
C SER A 3 -12.25 26.22 -31.20
N TRP A 4 -12.40 26.53 -29.92
CA TRP A 4 -12.92 25.58 -28.92
C TRP A 4 -13.99 26.19 -27.97
N ASP A 5 -14.70 27.23 -28.42
CA ASP A 5 -15.88 27.80 -27.75
C ASP A 5 -17.19 27.45 -28.50
N SER A 6 -17.27 26.23 -29.06
CA SER A 6 -18.52 25.74 -29.67
C SER A 6 -19.31 24.96 -28.62
N PRO A 7 -20.58 25.31 -28.33
CA PRO A 7 -21.42 24.51 -27.43
C PRO A 7 -21.62 23.09 -27.99
N PRO A 8 -21.81 22.07 -27.14
CA PRO A 8 -22.08 20.72 -27.62
C PRO A 8 -23.33 20.72 -28.51
N ASP A 9 -23.29 19.99 -29.62
CA ASP A 9 -24.39 19.93 -30.58
C ASP A 9 -25.69 19.39 -29.94
N TYR A 10 -25.57 18.59 -28.88
CA TYR A 10 -26.69 18.06 -28.09
C TYR A 10 -26.46 18.24 -26.57
N PRO A 11 -26.97 19.33 -25.95
CA PRO A 11 -26.84 19.55 -24.51
C PRO A 11 -27.73 18.60 -23.69
N LEU A 12 -27.41 18.42 -22.40
CA LEU A 12 -28.17 17.60 -21.43
C LEU A 12 -29.69 17.88 -21.35
N SER A 13 -30.12 19.08 -21.76
CA SER A 13 -31.53 19.48 -21.80
C SER A 13 -32.26 19.07 -23.09
N SER A 14 -31.59 18.41 -24.03
CA SER A 14 -32.19 17.97 -25.28
C SER A 14 -33.09 16.75 -25.09
N ASP A 15 -34.23 16.75 -25.79
CA ASP A 15 -35.19 15.64 -25.74
C ASP A 15 -34.58 14.32 -26.22
N LEU A 16 -33.59 14.38 -27.12
CA LEU A 16 -32.83 13.22 -27.60
C LEU A 16 -32.04 12.56 -26.46
N VAL A 17 -31.28 13.34 -25.69
CA VAL A 17 -30.48 12.84 -24.56
C VAL A 17 -31.38 12.31 -23.43
N GLY A 18 -32.54 12.92 -23.21
CA GLY A 18 -33.55 12.42 -22.26
C GLY A 18 -34.12 11.05 -22.67
N ARG A 19 -34.45 10.87 -23.95
CA ARG A 19 -34.95 9.59 -24.50
C ARG A 19 -33.86 8.50 -24.47
N LEU A 20 -32.63 8.85 -24.82
CA LEU A 20 -31.47 7.94 -24.76
C LEU A 20 -31.21 7.46 -23.33
N LYS A 21 -31.29 8.35 -22.34
CA LYS A 21 -31.19 7.99 -20.91
C LYS A 21 -32.29 7.03 -20.47
N SER A 22 -33.53 7.27 -20.89
CA SER A 22 -34.65 6.40 -20.53
C SER A 22 -34.50 4.99 -21.12
N ALA A 23 -34.02 4.89 -22.36
CA ALA A 23 -33.81 3.63 -23.08
C ALA A 23 -32.63 2.82 -22.50
N LEU A 24 -31.55 3.51 -22.11
CA LEU A 24 -30.41 2.90 -21.42
C LEU A 24 -30.78 2.42 -20.01
N ALA A 25 -31.61 3.17 -19.27
CA ALA A 25 -32.08 2.78 -17.94
C ALA A 25 -33.00 1.56 -17.96
N THR A 26 -33.74 1.35 -19.06
CA THR A 26 -34.61 0.18 -19.25
C THR A 26 -33.91 -0.99 -19.94
N GLY A 27 -32.68 -0.81 -20.44
CA GLY A 27 -31.92 -1.82 -21.18
C GLY A 27 -32.50 -2.14 -22.56
N ASP A 28 -33.21 -1.20 -23.18
CA ASP A 28 -33.95 -1.41 -24.43
C ASP A 28 -33.11 -0.99 -25.65
N ASN A 29 -32.20 -1.88 -26.05
CA ASN A 29 -31.13 -1.59 -27.01
C ASN A 29 -31.61 -1.25 -28.43
N ASP A 30 -32.77 -1.76 -28.85
CA ASP A 30 -33.33 -1.50 -30.18
C ASP A 30 -33.73 -0.01 -30.33
N THR A 31 -34.25 0.58 -29.25
CA THR A 31 -34.66 1.99 -29.23
C THR A 31 -33.47 2.95 -29.14
N VAL A 32 -32.40 2.57 -28.43
CA VAL A 32 -31.12 3.31 -28.42
C VAL A 32 -30.53 3.36 -29.82
N GLN A 33 -30.55 2.23 -30.53
CA GLN A 33 -30.07 2.12 -31.90
C GLN A 33 -30.88 2.97 -32.88
N GLU A 34 -32.22 2.94 -32.79
CA GLU A 34 -33.10 3.74 -33.66
C GLU A 34 -32.87 5.25 -33.47
N LEU A 35 -32.72 5.71 -32.23
CA LEU A 35 -32.46 7.11 -31.87
C LEU A 35 -31.15 7.64 -32.43
N ILE A 36 -30.06 6.87 -32.29
CA ILE A 36 -28.73 7.27 -32.77
C ILE A 36 -28.69 7.28 -34.31
N CYS A 37 -29.38 6.35 -34.97
CA CYS A 37 -29.36 6.23 -36.44
C CYS A 37 -30.22 7.27 -37.16
N THR A 38 -31.25 7.84 -36.51
CA THR A 38 -32.24 8.70 -37.18
C THR A 38 -32.10 10.19 -36.85
N GLU A 39 -31.58 10.54 -35.68
CA GLU A 39 -31.64 11.93 -35.18
C GLU A 39 -30.25 12.59 -34.95
N VAL A 40 -29.13 11.85 -35.12
CA VAL A 40 -27.75 12.38 -34.95
C VAL A 40 -27.11 12.65 -36.32
N GLU A 41 -27.01 13.92 -36.74
CA GLU A 41 -26.66 14.29 -38.13
C GLU A 41 -25.23 14.85 -38.40
N PRO A 42 -24.26 14.84 -37.44
CA PRO A 42 -22.85 14.79 -37.84
C PRO A 42 -21.97 13.80 -37.05
N VAL A 43 -20.92 13.29 -37.73
CA VAL A 43 -19.93 12.30 -37.23
C VAL A 43 -18.96 12.88 -36.19
N ASP A 44 -18.99 14.20 -35.96
CA ASP A 44 -18.19 14.91 -34.94
C ASP A 44 -19.04 15.41 -33.74
N ALA A 45 -20.28 14.92 -33.58
CA ALA A 45 -21.18 15.37 -32.53
C ALA A 45 -20.69 14.98 -31.13
N VAL A 46 -20.45 15.98 -30.28
CA VAL A 46 -20.14 15.82 -28.86
C VAL A 46 -21.45 15.56 -28.10
N ILE A 47 -21.64 14.33 -27.60
CA ILE A 47 -22.80 13.93 -26.80
C ILE A 47 -22.42 13.97 -25.31
N GLU A 48 -23.06 14.85 -24.53
CA GLU A 48 -22.88 14.90 -23.08
C GLU A 48 -23.62 13.75 -22.38
N LEU A 49 -22.86 12.81 -21.80
CA LEU A 49 -23.40 11.77 -20.90
C LEU A 49 -22.98 12.06 -19.46
N ALA A 50 -23.95 12.11 -18.54
CA ALA A 50 -23.70 12.39 -17.13
C ALA A 50 -23.23 11.13 -16.38
N ASN A 51 -22.31 11.33 -15.43
CA ASN A 51 -21.45 10.29 -14.87
C ASN A 51 -22.02 9.43 -13.73
N ASP A 52 -23.32 9.54 -13.42
CA ASP A 52 -23.80 9.08 -12.11
C ASP A 52 -24.02 7.56 -11.98
N ASP A 53 -24.07 6.78 -13.07
CA ASP A 53 -24.53 5.38 -13.01
C ASP A 53 -23.49 4.30 -13.38
N TRP A 54 -22.32 4.65 -13.95
CA TRP A 54 -21.40 3.62 -14.50
C TRP A 54 -20.13 3.37 -13.67
N MET A 55 -19.83 4.20 -12.67
CA MET A 55 -18.58 4.13 -11.88
C MET A 55 -18.77 3.99 -10.37
N LYS A 56 -19.86 3.39 -9.88
CA LYS A 56 -20.01 3.08 -8.44
C LYS A 56 -19.85 1.59 -8.15
N GLU A 57 -18.66 1.29 -7.58
CA GLU A 57 -18.26 0.12 -6.81
C GLU A 57 -18.14 -1.27 -7.51
N PRO A 58 -17.07 -2.04 -7.23
CA PRO A 58 -16.88 -3.40 -7.73
C PRO A 58 -17.70 -4.47 -6.97
N SER A 59 -18.63 -4.07 -6.09
CA SER A 59 -19.41 -4.98 -5.23
C SER A 59 -20.88 -5.18 -5.63
N ALA A 60 -21.39 -4.45 -6.62
CA ALA A 60 -22.72 -4.70 -7.15
C ALA A 60 -22.65 -5.77 -8.25
N GLN A 61 -23.28 -6.92 -8.03
CA GLN A 61 -23.61 -7.86 -9.09
C GLN A 61 -24.58 -7.18 -10.06
N LEU A 62 -24.04 -6.45 -11.04
CA LEU A 62 -24.77 -5.95 -12.19
C LEU A 62 -24.82 -7.03 -13.27
N PRO A 63 -25.93 -7.09 -14.05
CA PRO A 63 -26.17 -8.17 -14.98
C PRO A 63 -25.03 -8.23 -16.00
N THR A 64 -24.45 -9.42 -16.07
CA THR A 64 -23.43 -9.90 -17.01
C THR A 64 -23.89 -9.77 -18.46
N GLY A 65 -24.13 -8.56 -18.97
CA GLY A 65 -24.65 -8.35 -20.33
C GLY A 65 -24.21 -7.09 -21.05
N ALA A 66 -23.73 -6.05 -20.37
CA ALA A 66 -23.50 -4.75 -21.02
C ALA A 66 -22.06 -4.50 -21.53
N LEU A 67 -21.10 -5.38 -21.25
CA LEU A 67 -19.71 -5.32 -21.72
C LEU A 67 -19.15 -6.73 -22.00
N LEU A 68 -20.03 -7.68 -22.36
CA LEU A 68 -19.61 -9.04 -22.68
C LEU A 68 -19.33 -9.15 -24.17
N GLY A 69 -18.04 -9.09 -24.53
CA GLY A 69 -17.38 -10.03 -25.44
C GLY A 69 -17.98 -10.33 -26.82
N ASP A 70 -19.03 -9.63 -27.27
CA ASP A 70 -19.67 -9.88 -28.55
C ASP A 70 -18.87 -9.19 -29.66
N LEU A 71 -17.95 -9.98 -30.21
CA LEU A 71 -17.20 -9.68 -31.42
C LEU A 71 -18.09 -9.17 -32.56
N ASP A 72 -19.31 -9.70 -32.69
CA ASP A 72 -20.23 -9.33 -33.76
C ASP A 72 -20.85 -7.94 -33.56
N HIS A 73 -21.13 -7.53 -32.31
CA HIS A 73 -21.64 -6.19 -31.99
C HIS A 73 -20.55 -5.12 -32.12
N ILE A 74 -19.34 -5.36 -31.62
CA ILE A 74 -18.23 -4.42 -31.77
C ILE A 74 -17.81 -4.29 -33.24
N ARG A 75 -17.81 -5.40 -33.99
CA ARG A 75 -17.52 -5.38 -35.43
C ARG A 75 -18.59 -4.61 -36.21
N PHE A 76 -19.88 -4.79 -35.88
CA PHE A 76 -20.95 -4.02 -36.50
C PHE A 76 -20.83 -2.53 -36.19
N LEU A 77 -20.55 -2.17 -34.93
CA LEU A 77 -20.33 -0.77 -34.53
C LEU A 77 -19.13 -0.16 -35.25
N MET A 78 -18.01 -0.89 -35.34
CA MET A 78 -16.80 -0.44 -36.05
C MET A 78 -16.97 -0.32 -37.56
N ASP A 79 -17.59 -1.32 -38.22
CA ASP A 79 -17.81 -1.29 -39.66
C ASP A 79 -18.87 -0.27 -40.09
N GLN A 80 -19.79 0.14 -39.19
CA GLN A 80 -20.86 1.12 -39.47
C GLN A 80 -20.48 2.57 -39.10
N PHE A 81 -19.79 2.79 -37.97
CA PHE A 81 -19.64 4.13 -37.37
C PHE A 81 -18.21 4.65 -37.31
N PHE A 82 -17.17 3.80 -37.38
CA PHE A 82 -15.80 4.20 -37.07
C PHE A 82 -14.85 3.96 -38.25
N GLN A 83 -14.64 4.99 -39.08
CA GLN A 83 -13.64 4.93 -40.16
C GLN A 83 -12.19 5.00 -39.61
N ASP A 84 -12.00 5.61 -38.44
CA ASP A 84 -10.70 5.75 -37.78
C ASP A 84 -10.68 4.98 -36.45
N ALA A 85 -9.69 4.08 -36.27
CA ALA A 85 -9.52 3.31 -35.04
C ALA A 85 -8.96 4.13 -33.85
N ASN A 86 -8.53 5.37 -34.11
CA ASN A 86 -7.88 6.28 -33.16
C ASN A 86 -8.83 7.37 -32.62
N VAL A 87 -10.14 7.16 -32.71
CA VAL A 87 -11.14 8.10 -32.16
C VAL A 87 -10.89 8.31 -30.66
N VAL A 88 -10.91 9.57 -30.24
CA VAL A 88 -10.75 9.98 -28.85
C VAL A 88 -12.13 10.28 -28.29
N PHE A 89 -12.54 9.51 -27.28
CA PHE A 89 -13.73 9.78 -26.49
C PHE A 89 -13.43 10.86 -25.46
N GLU A 90 -14.33 11.81 -25.32
CA GLU A 90 -14.33 12.76 -24.22
C GLU A 90 -15.37 12.34 -23.19
N ILE A 91 -14.90 11.99 -21.98
CA ILE A 91 -15.75 11.66 -20.84
C ILE A 91 -15.69 12.85 -19.88
N SER A 92 -16.85 13.46 -19.60
CA SER A 92 -16.98 14.56 -18.65
C SER A 92 -17.36 14.02 -17.27
N ASN A 93 -16.41 14.01 -16.33
CA ASN A 93 -16.69 13.61 -14.95
C ASN A 93 -17.30 14.80 -14.18
N GLY A 94 -18.56 14.66 -13.74
CA GLY A 94 -19.31 15.69 -13.01
C GLY A 94 -19.00 15.77 -11.50
N GLU A 95 -17.76 15.50 -11.10
CA GLU A 95 -17.38 15.50 -9.68
C GLU A 95 -16.95 16.90 -9.22
N MET A 96 -17.41 17.32 -8.03
CA MET A 96 -16.95 18.55 -7.40
C MET A 96 -15.59 18.32 -6.75
N GLU A 97 -14.56 19.05 -7.20
CA GLU A 97 -13.25 19.03 -6.55
C GLU A 97 -12.99 20.32 -5.74
N TRP A 98 -12.24 20.15 -4.66
CA TRP A 98 -11.75 21.26 -3.85
C TRP A 98 -10.39 21.71 -4.39
N GLN A 99 -10.37 22.80 -5.14
CA GLN A 99 -9.13 23.33 -5.72
C GLN A 99 -8.48 24.38 -4.80
N LEU A 100 -7.16 24.30 -4.68
CA LEU A 100 -6.32 25.17 -3.84
C LEU A 100 -5.45 26.08 -4.70
N THR A 101 -5.99 26.67 -5.77
CA THR A 101 -5.23 27.60 -6.62
C THR A 101 -6.08 28.73 -7.16
N SER A 102 -5.94 29.91 -6.57
CA SER A 102 -5.48 31.04 -7.36
C SER A 102 -4.59 31.96 -6.53
N LEU A 103 -3.47 32.38 -7.11
CA LEU A 103 -2.53 33.35 -6.55
C LEU A 103 -3.09 34.77 -6.75
N ALA A 104 -4.25 35.05 -6.16
CA ALA A 104 -4.83 36.38 -6.13
C ALA A 104 -5.23 36.70 -4.69
N THR A 105 -4.32 37.40 -4.00
CA THR A 105 -4.57 38.36 -2.93
C THR A 105 -5.67 38.01 -1.91
N PHE A 106 -5.24 37.70 -0.69
CA PHE A 106 -6.03 37.57 0.55
C PHE A 106 -6.90 36.32 0.71
N GLY A 107 -6.37 35.37 1.50
CA GLY A 107 -7.17 34.36 2.20
C GLY A 107 -7.17 32.99 1.53
N LEU A 108 -6.72 31.98 2.27
CA LEU A 108 -6.89 30.57 1.94
C LEU A 108 -8.39 30.21 2.05
N SER A 109 -9.19 30.56 1.04
CA SER A 109 -10.54 30.02 0.86
C SER A 109 -10.50 29.04 -0.31
N GLY A 110 -10.54 27.75 -0.01
CA GLY A 110 -10.74 26.74 -1.05
C GLY A 110 -12.15 26.88 -1.61
N LEU A 111 -12.23 27.12 -2.91
CA LEU A 111 -13.48 27.27 -3.63
C LEU A 111 -13.85 25.90 -4.21
N TRP A 112 -15.10 25.50 -4.04
CA TRP A 112 -15.66 24.43 -4.86
C TRP A 112 -15.89 25.03 -6.26
N THR A 113 -15.11 24.62 -7.23
CA THR A 113 -15.31 24.97 -8.65
C THR A 113 -15.93 23.78 -9.36
N LEU A 114 -17.05 24.01 -10.03
CA LEU A 114 -17.62 23.09 -11.03
C LEU A 114 -16.77 23.24 -12.31
N GLU A 115 -15.52 22.81 -12.27
CA GLU A 115 -14.70 22.68 -13.47
C GLU A 115 -14.80 21.25 -13.99
N TYR A 116 -15.26 21.10 -15.23
CA TYR A 116 -15.35 19.81 -15.90
C TYR A 116 -13.95 19.27 -16.14
N LYS A 117 -13.59 18.16 -15.50
CA LYS A 117 -12.40 17.41 -15.88
C LYS A 117 -12.73 16.61 -17.15
N ARG A 118 -12.19 17.06 -18.27
CA ARG A 118 -12.28 16.38 -19.56
C ARG A 118 -11.31 15.20 -19.54
N GLU A 119 -11.82 13.97 -19.42
CA GLU A 119 -11.02 12.76 -19.51
C GLU A 119 -11.11 12.21 -20.93
N LEU A 120 -9.99 12.27 -21.65
CA LEU A 120 -9.91 11.78 -23.02
C LEU A 120 -9.49 10.30 -23.02
N THR A 121 -10.21 9.41 -23.70
CA THR A 121 -9.86 7.97 -23.74
C THR A 121 -10.00 7.39 -25.15
N THR A 122 -9.34 6.28 -25.46
CA THR A 122 -9.50 5.59 -26.75
C THR A 122 -10.29 4.29 -26.59
N PRO A 123 -10.97 3.80 -27.65
CA PRO A 123 -11.63 2.49 -27.63
C PRO A 123 -10.67 1.36 -27.23
N LEU A 124 -9.39 1.48 -27.63
CA LEU A 124 -8.34 0.53 -27.29
C LEU A 124 -8.05 0.52 -25.78
N CYS A 125 -7.99 1.68 -25.13
CA CYS A 125 -7.82 1.77 -23.67
C CYS A 125 -8.97 1.12 -22.91
N ILE A 126 -10.21 1.34 -23.34
CA ILE A 126 -11.41 0.76 -22.70
C ILE A 126 -11.39 -0.77 -22.83
N ALA A 127 -11.10 -1.29 -24.02
CA ALA A 127 -11.00 -2.73 -24.26
C ALA A 127 -9.87 -3.38 -23.43
N ALA A 128 -8.73 -2.69 -23.31
CA ALA A 128 -7.59 -3.16 -22.51
C ALA A 128 -7.88 -3.15 -21.00
N ALA A 129 -8.59 -2.13 -20.48
CA ALA A 129 -8.97 -2.04 -19.07
C ALA A 129 -9.87 -3.20 -18.60
N HIS A 130 -10.76 -3.68 -19.48
CA HIS A 130 -11.69 -4.77 -19.19
C HIS A 130 -11.16 -6.16 -19.58
N GLY A 131 -10.00 -6.25 -20.23
CA GLY A 131 -9.40 -7.53 -20.61
C GLY A 131 -10.04 -8.17 -21.84
N HIS A 132 -10.65 -7.39 -22.73
CA HIS A 132 -11.28 -7.89 -23.94
C HIS A 132 -10.26 -8.16 -25.06
N GLU A 133 -9.57 -9.30 -24.95
CA GLU A 133 -8.50 -9.74 -25.87
C GLU A 133 -8.91 -9.64 -27.35
N PHE A 134 -10.09 -10.14 -27.70
CA PHE A 134 -10.56 -10.18 -29.08
C PHE A 134 -10.80 -8.78 -29.67
N SER A 135 -11.35 -7.88 -28.87
CA SER A 135 -11.59 -6.48 -29.25
C SER A 135 -10.27 -5.74 -29.44
N VAL A 136 -9.30 -5.94 -28.53
CA VAL A 136 -7.94 -5.40 -28.65
C VAL A 136 -7.27 -5.88 -29.93
N ARG A 137 -7.32 -7.19 -30.22
CA ARG A 137 -6.76 -7.77 -31.45
C ARG A 137 -7.41 -7.17 -32.71
N HIS A 138 -8.72 -6.98 -32.70
CA HIS A 138 -9.42 -6.42 -33.84
C HIS A 138 -9.04 -4.94 -34.07
N LEU A 139 -8.99 -4.13 -33.02
CA LEU A 139 -8.57 -2.73 -33.09
C LEU A 139 -7.12 -2.59 -33.58
N LEU A 140 -6.20 -3.42 -33.08
CA LEU A 140 -4.80 -3.43 -33.52
C LEU A 140 -4.66 -3.86 -35.00
N SER A 141 -5.52 -4.78 -35.48
CA SER A 141 -5.54 -5.18 -36.90
C SER A 141 -5.99 -4.06 -37.85
N ARG A 142 -6.64 -3.02 -37.32
CA ARG A 142 -7.06 -1.81 -38.03
C ARG A 142 -6.07 -0.65 -37.88
N ASN A 143 -4.82 -0.94 -37.48
CA ASN A 143 -3.77 0.05 -37.23
C ASN A 143 -4.12 1.08 -36.12
N ALA A 144 -4.85 0.65 -35.08
CA ALA A 144 -4.94 1.45 -33.86
C ALA A 144 -3.55 1.69 -33.28
N ASP A 145 -3.26 2.93 -32.88
CA ASP A 145 -1.98 3.28 -32.27
C ASP A 145 -1.93 2.77 -30.81
N PRO A 146 -1.03 1.82 -30.47
CA PRO A 146 -0.96 1.25 -29.13
C PRO A 146 -0.45 2.24 -28.07
N ASP A 147 0.31 3.27 -28.49
CA ASP A 147 0.93 4.25 -27.59
C ASP A 147 0.07 5.51 -27.41
N ALA A 148 -1.10 5.57 -28.07
CA ALA A 148 -2.02 6.69 -27.94
C ALA A 148 -2.52 6.84 -26.49
N SER A 149 -2.13 7.96 -25.85
CA SER A 149 -2.45 8.27 -24.45
C SER A 149 -3.16 9.62 -24.28
N PRO A 150 -4.33 9.85 -24.92
CA PRO A 150 -4.99 11.16 -24.89
C PRO A 150 -5.42 11.58 -23.48
N GLY A 151 -5.73 10.62 -22.59
CA GLY A 151 -6.04 10.85 -21.18
C GLY A 151 -4.86 10.72 -20.24
N GLY A 152 -3.64 10.67 -20.77
CA GLY A 152 -2.43 10.46 -19.99
C GLY A 152 -2.15 9.02 -19.59
N ARG A 153 -2.99 8.05 -19.98
CA ARG A 153 -2.71 6.61 -19.86
C ARG A 153 -2.95 5.93 -21.20
N ALA A 154 -2.00 5.10 -21.62
CA ALA A 154 -2.11 4.27 -22.83
C ALA A 154 -2.79 2.94 -22.52
N ALA A 155 -3.20 2.20 -23.56
CA ALA A 155 -3.89 0.92 -23.41
C ALA A 155 -3.08 -0.10 -22.61
N LEU A 156 -1.74 -0.07 -22.76
CA LEU A 156 -0.85 -0.98 -22.05
C LEU A 156 -0.81 -0.70 -20.53
N HIS A 157 -0.99 0.55 -20.11
CA HIS A 157 -1.11 0.91 -18.69
C HIS A 157 -2.36 0.31 -18.05
N GLU A 158 -3.50 0.42 -18.74
CA GLU A 158 -4.78 -0.11 -18.26
C GLU A 158 -4.78 -1.64 -18.20
N ALA A 159 -4.18 -2.31 -19.21
CA ALA A 159 -4.02 -3.76 -19.19
C ALA A 159 -3.19 -4.24 -17.99
N CYS A 160 -2.11 -3.52 -17.64
CA CYS A 160 -1.25 -3.87 -16.50
C CYS A 160 -1.94 -3.61 -15.16
N LEU A 161 -2.73 -2.52 -15.06
CA LEU A 161 -3.52 -2.21 -13.87
C LEU A 161 -4.60 -3.27 -13.61
N GLY A 162 -5.28 -3.73 -14.66
CA GLY A 162 -6.28 -4.79 -14.59
C GLY A 162 -5.72 -6.20 -14.44
N GLY A 163 -4.41 -6.40 -14.67
CA GLY A 163 -3.76 -7.71 -14.63
C GLY A 163 -4.11 -8.59 -15.85
N HIS A 164 -4.43 -7.98 -16.99
CA HIS A 164 -4.85 -8.67 -18.21
C HIS A 164 -3.64 -9.08 -19.06
N THR A 165 -3.13 -10.29 -18.82
CA THR A 165 -1.90 -10.81 -19.44
C THR A 165 -2.00 -10.93 -20.96
N ALA A 166 -3.13 -11.46 -21.47
CA ALA A 166 -3.35 -11.65 -22.91
C ALA A 166 -3.38 -10.31 -23.67
N CYS A 167 -4.08 -9.31 -23.14
CA CYS A 167 -4.10 -7.96 -23.72
C CYS A 167 -2.69 -7.33 -23.71
N THR A 168 -1.94 -7.49 -22.62
CA THR A 168 -0.58 -6.95 -22.49
C THR A 168 0.35 -7.57 -23.55
N GLN A 169 0.30 -8.88 -23.74
CA GLN A 169 1.10 -9.57 -24.76
C GLN A 169 0.75 -9.13 -26.18
N LEU A 170 -0.53 -8.96 -26.50
CA LEU A 170 -0.97 -8.49 -27.82
C LEU A 170 -0.50 -7.07 -28.10
N LEU A 171 -0.62 -6.16 -27.12
CA LEU A 171 -0.17 -4.77 -27.26
C LEU A 171 1.36 -4.71 -27.51
N LEU A 172 2.15 -5.48 -26.74
CA LEU A 172 3.60 -5.56 -26.90
C LEU A 172 4.02 -6.18 -28.25
N GLN A 173 3.30 -7.20 -28.73
CA GLN A 173 3.54 -7.79 -30.06
C GLN A 173 3.29 -6.81 -31.21
N HIS A 174 2.35 -5.88 -31.01
CA HIS A 174 2.02 -4.82 -31.97
C HIS A 174 2.89 -3.56 -31.83
N GLY A 175 3.95 -3.61 -31.02
CA GLY A 175 4.96 -2.56 -30.94
C GLY A 175 4.70 -1.48 -29.91
N ALA A 176 3.82 -1.71 -28.93
CA ALA A 176 3.66 -0.81 -27.79
C ALA A 176 4.97 -0.62 -27.04
N ASP A 177 5.30 0.61 -26.64
CA ASP A 177 6.50 0.90 -25.86
C ASP A 177 6.31 0.41 -24.40
N PRO A 178 7.13 -0.56 -23.94
CA PRO A 178 7.02 -1.09 -22.57
C PRO A 178 7.41 -0.08 -21.49
N ASP A 179 8.14 1.00 -21.83
CA ASP A 179 8.62 2.02 -20.90
C ASP A 179 7.87 3.36 -21.04
N LEU A 180 6.78 3.40 -21.82
CA LEU A 180 5.96 4.58 -22.00
C LEU A 180 5.49 5.12 -20.66
N LEU A 181 5.72 6.41 -20.38
CA LEU A 181 5.31 7.02 -19.12
C LEU A 181 3.89 7.59 -19.22
N SER A 182 3.05 7.29 -18.22
CA SER A 182 1.78 7.96 -18.04
C SER A 182 1.94 9.44 -17.66
N ALA A 183 0.85 10.21 -17.65
CA ALA A 183 0.84 11.60 -17.19
C ALA A 183 1.26 11.76 -15.71
N GLU A 184 1.14 10.69 -14.91
CA GLU A 184 1.63 10.64 -13.53
C GLU A 184 3.13 10.28 -13.44
N GLY A 185 3.77 10.01 -14.58
CA GLY A 185 5.14 9.53 -14.67
C GLY A 185 5.30 8.07 -14.28
N LEU A 186 4.22 7.27 -14.36
CA LEU A 186 4.23 5.83 -14.08
C LEU A 186 4.51 5.05 -15.36
N ALA A 187 5.51 4.18 -15.31
CA ALA A 187 5.69 3.15 -16.34
C ALA A 187 4.72 1.97 -16.13
N PRO A 188 4.45 1.15 -17.16
CA PRO A 188 3.56 0.00 -17.06
C PRO A 188 3.92 -1.00 -15.96
N LEU A 189 5.23 -1.27 -15.78
CA LEU A 189 5.73 -2.13 -14.70
C LEU A 189 5.35 -1.63 -13.30
N HIS A 190 5.17 -0.31 -13.10
CA HIS A 190 4.75 0.28 -11.84
C HIS A 190 3.24 0.14 -11.57
N LEU A 191 2.45 -0.21 -12.58
CA LEU A 191 1.01 -0.45 -12.45
C LEU A 191 0.69 -1.90 -12.09
N CYS A 192 1.67 -2.81 -12.17
CA CYS A 192 1.57 -4.19 -11.69
C CYS A 192 1.52 -4.26 -10.16
N ARG A 193 0.36 -3.93 -9.58
CA ARG A 193 0.13 -3.80 -8.13
C ARG A 193 -0.63 -4.98 -7.52
N THR A 194 -1.11 -5.90 -8.35
CA THR A 194 -1.93 -7.04 -7.92
C THR A 194 -1.21 -8.35 -8.22
N PRO A 195 -1.46 -9.44 -7.47
CA PRO A 195 -0.86 -10.73 -7.77
C PRO A 195 -1.23 -11.25 -9.17
N ALA A 196 -2.42 -10.89 -9.69
CA ALA A 196 -2.86 -11.24 -11.04
C ALA A 196 -1.98 -10.64 -12.15
N SER A 197 -1.36 -9.48 -11.89
CA SER A 197 -0.50 -8.79 -12.87
C SER A 197 0.88 -9.42 -13.08
N LEU A 198 1.18 -10.57 -12.46
CA LEU A 198 2.47 -11.25 -12.60
C LEU A 198 2.79 -11.60 -14.06
N GLY A 199 1.80 -12.11 -14.80
CA GLY A 199 2.00 -12.43 -16.22
C GLY A 199 2.19 -11.19 -17.09
N CYS A 200 1.63 -10.04 -16.70
CA CYS A 200 1.89 -8.76 -17.38
C CYS A 200 3.34 -8.32 -17.14
N ALA A 201 3.81 -8.40 -15.89
CA ALA A 201 5.19 -8.09 -15.55
C ALA A 201 6.20 -8.99 -16.27
N GLN A 202 5.91 -10.29 -16.40
CA GLN A 202 6.72 -11.22 -17.22
C GLN A 202 6.80 -10.78 -18.68
N ALA A 203 5.64 -10.53 -19.31
CA ALA A 203 5.59 -10.11 -20.71
C ALA A 203 6.34 -8.79 -20.94
N LEU A 204 6.22 -7.83 -20.03
CA LEU A 204 6.94 -6.55 -20.12
C LEU A 204 8.46 -6.74 -20.10
N LEU A 205 8.97 -7.56 -19.18
CA LEU A 205 10.41 -7.83 -19.09
C LEU A 205 10.94 -8.59 -20.31
N GLU A 206 10.17 -9.55 -20.84
CA GLU A 206 10.52 -10.29 -22.06
C GLU A 206 10.64 -9.36 -23.28
N HIS A 207 9.80 -8.32 -23.32
CA HIS A 207 9.80 -7.29 -24.37
C HIS A 207 10.75 -6.11 -24.10
N GLY A 208 11.62 -6.20 -23.08
CA GLY A 208 12.71 -5.26 -22.85
C GLY A 208 12.40 -4.09 -21.91
N ALA A 209 11.34 -4.16 -21.11
CA ALA A 209 11.01 -3.14 -20.11
C ALA A 209 12.17 -2.91 -19.11
N THR A 210 12.43 -1.65 -18.76
CA THR A 210 13.52 -1.30 -17.85
C THR A 210 13.12 -1.44 -16.38
N VAL A 211 13.68 -2.45 -15.71
CA VAL A 211 13.38 -2.79 -14.29
C VAL A 211 13.85 -1.74 -13.27
N GLN A 212 14.62 -0.76 -13.71
CA GLN A 212 15.21 0.29 -12.86
C GLN A 212 14.58 1.66 -13.09
N LEU A 213 13.58 1.76 -13.95
CA LEU A 213 12.98 3.03 -14.29
C LEU A 213 12.37 3.64 -13.02
N GLU A 214 12.75 4.88 -12.73
CA GLU A 214 12.20 5.62 -11.60
C GLU A 214 10.88 6.27 -12.02
N CYS A 215 9.87 6.14 -11.18
CA CYS A 215 8.55 6.69 -11.45
C CYS A 215 8.18 7.83 -10.48
N GLY A 216 7.51 8.85 -11.03
CA GLY A 216 6.76 9.85 -10.28
C GLY A 216 7.62 10.73 -9.37
N PRO A 217 6.99 11.57 -8.52
CA PRO A 217 7.72 12.48 -7.64
C PRO A 217 8.53 11.74 -6.57
N GLY A 218 8.13 10.51 -6.23
CA GLY A 218 8.82 9.66 -5.28
C GLY A 218 10.05 8.94 -5.83
N ARG A 219 10.28 8.95 -7.16
CA ARG A 219 11.33 8.17 -7.84
C ARG A 219 11.32 6.70 -7.40
N ASP A 220 10.13 6.12 -7.28
CA ASP A 220 9.98 4.72 -6.88
C ASP A 220 10.35 3.82 -8.07
N THR A 221 11.12 2.77 -7.82
CA THR A 221 11.38 1.73 -8.84
C THR A 221 10.28 0.66 -8.81
N PRO A 222 10.15 -0.21 -9.83
CA PRO A 222 9.16 -1.29 -9.83
C PRO A 222 9.28 -2.21 -8.60
N LEU A 223 10.52 -2.41 -8.12
CA LEU A 223 10.79 -3.19 -6.90
C LEU A 223 10.22 -2.50 -5.64
N HIS A 224 10.26 -1.17 -5.55
CA HIS A 224 9.63 -0.43 -4.45
C HIS A 224 8.12 -0.60 -4.46
N VAL A 225 7.49 -0.51 -5.64
CA VAL A 225 6.04 -0.68 -5.77
C VAL A 225 5.61 -2.10 -5.39
N ALA A 226 6.35 -3.13 -5.86
CA ALA A 226 6.11 -4.52 -5.47
C ALA A 226 6.27 -4.73 -3.96
N ALA A 227 7.29 -4.11 -3.36
CA ALA A 227 7.52 -4.14 -1.92
C ALA A 227 6.38 -3.48 -1.13
N GLN A 228 5.83 -2.37 -1.62
CA GLN A 228 4.70 -1.69 -0.98
C GLN A 228 3.44 -2.55 -0.94
N HIS A 229 3.19 -3.32 -1.99
CA HIS A 229 2.01 -4.19 -2.11
C HIS A 229 2.24 -5.61 -1.57
N GLY A 230 3.46 -5.92 -1.13
CA GLY A 230 3.82 -7.26 -0.62
C GLY A 230 3.73 -8.33 -1.72
N LEU A 231 4.20 -8.03 -2.93
CA LEU A 231 4.17 -8.95 -4.07
C LEU A 231 5.50 -9.73 -4.16
N ASP A 232 5.59 -10.84 -3.42
CA ASP A 232 6.81 -11.67 -3.33
C ASP A 232 7.26 -12.26 -4.66
N GLU A 233 6.32 -12.75 -5.48
CA GLU A 233 6.61 -13.31 -6.81
C GLU A 233 7.11 -12.25 -7.81
N HIS A 234 6.54 -11.04 -7.76
CA HIS A 234 6.98 -9.93 -8.61
C HIS A 234 8.37 -9.46 -8.20
N ALA A 235 8.62 -9.34 -6.89
CA ALA A 235 9.93 -8.98 -6.37
C ALA A 235 10.99 -10.00 -6.80
N GLN A 236 10.70 -11.31 -6.73
CA GLN A 236 11.62 -12.35 -7.20
C GLN A 236 11.94 -12.18 -8.69
N LEU A 237 10.92 -12.00 -9.53
CA LEU A 237 11.06 -11.80 -10.96
C LEU A 237 11.87 -10.53 -11.32
N TYR A 238 11.67 -9.44 -10.58
CA TYR A 238 12.47 -8.22 -10.75
C TYR A 238 13.93 -8.44 -10.33
N LEU A 239 14.20 -9.19 -9.26
CA LEU A 239 15.56 -9.52 -8.84
C LEU A 239 16.26 -10.43 -9.87
N ASP A 240 15.55 -11.43 -10.40
CA ASP A 240 16.06 -12.34 -11.41
C ASP A 240 16.39 -11.62 -12.73
N SER A 241 15.67 -10.53 -13.04
CA SER A 241 15.92 -9.66 -14.19
C SER A 241 16.95 -8.54 -13.94
N GLY A 242 17.63 -8.55 -12.78
CA GLY A 242 18.73 -7.63 -12.48
C GLY A 242 18.32 -6.33 -11.78
N ALA A 243 17.16 -6.29 -11.11
CA ALA A 243 16.80 -5.18 -10.23
C ALA A 243 17.82 -5.01 -9.09
N ARG A 244 18.04 -3.74 -8.70
CA ARG A 244 19.01 -3.37 -7.67
C ARG A 244 18.27 -3.42 -6.34
N VAL A 245 18.66 -4.37 -5.50
CA VAL A 245 18.04 -4.60 -4.18
C VAL A 245 18.11 -3.35 -3.30
N ASP A 246 19.26 -2.66 -3.30
CA ASP A 246 19.54 -1.47 -2.48
C ASP A 246 19.31 -0.15 -3.24
N ALA A 247 18.53 -0.17 -4.34
CA ALA A 247 18.11 1.07 -4.98
C ALA A 247 17.37 1.94 -3.95
N ARG A 248 17.63 3.25 -3.97
CA ARG A 248 16.99 4.23 -3.08
C ARG A 248 16.05 5.09 -3.89
N ASN A 249 14.81 5.22 -3.42
CA ASN A 249 13.85 6.16 -4.00
C ASN A 249 14.17 7.61 -3.58
N GLY A 250 13.34 8.55 -4.01
CA GLY A 250 13.48 9.98 -3.71
C GLY A 250 13.32 10.35 -2.24
N ARG A 251 12.93 9.42 -1.37
CA ARG A 251 12.89 9.56 0.10
C ARG A 251 14.07 8.88 0.79
N GLY A 252 15.04 8.38 0.01
CA GLY A 252 16.15 7.58 0.50
C GLY A 252 15.78 6.18 0.97
N GLU A 253 14.53 5.73 0.77
CA GLU A 253 14.06 4.42 1.20
C GLU A 253 14.52 3.33 0.22
N THR A 254 14.88 2.16 0.75
CA THR A 254 15.06 0.95 -0.05
C THR A 254 13.75 0.16 -0.17
N ALA A 255 13.67 -0.77 -1.11
CA ALA A 255 12.50 -1.66 -1.25
C ALA A 255 12.18 -2.39 0.08
N LEU A 256 13.20 -2.83 0.82
CA LEU A 256 13.02 -3.45 2.14
C LEU A 256 12.37 -2.49 3.15
N SER A 257 12.82 -1.22 3.18
CA SER A 257 12.26 -0.18 4.04
C SER A 257 10.80 0.12 3.69
N ALA A 258 10.49 0.21 2.39
CA ALA A 258 9.14 0.41 1.90
C ALA A 258 8.19 -0.74 2.32
N ALA A 259 8.60 -2.00 2.15
CA ALA A 259 7.83 -3.16 2.60
C ALA A 259 7.53 -3.14 4.11
N CYS A 260 8.52 -2.74 4.93
CA CYS A 260 8.35 -2.67 6.38
C CYS A 260 7.36 -1.58 6.82
N GLY A 261 7.23 -0.49 6.07
CA GLY A 261 6.39 0.67 6.41
C GLY A 261 4.92 0.56 6.01
N THR A 262 4.57 -0.39 5.15
CA THR A 262 3.20 -0.56 4.65
C THR A 262 2.26 -1.02 5.76
N ALA A 263 0.95 -0.88 5.56
CA ALA A 263 -0.04 -1.45 6.47
C ALA A 263 -0.60 -2.72 5.83
N THR A 264 -0.51 -3.85 6.53
CA THR A 264 -1.10 -5.14 6.10
C THR A 264 -2.48 -5.23 6.71
N ARG A 265 -3.51 -5.41 5.87
CA ARG A 265 -4.90 -5.53 6.31
C ARG A 265 -5.31 -6.97 6.56
N SER A 266 -4.66 -7.92 5.86
CA SER A 266 -4.93 -9.36 5.98
C SER A 266 -3.72 -10.16 6.48
N PRO A 267 -3.94 -11.33 7.11
CA PRO A 267 -2.84 -12.22 7.50
C PRO A 267 -2.05 -12.74 6.29
N ASP A 268 -2.70 -12.90 5.14
CA ASP A 268 -2.06 -13.36 3.91
C ASP A 268 -1.09 -12.32 3.35
N GLU A 269 -1.46 -11.02 3.37
CA GLU A 269 -0.55 -9.93 3.05
C GLU A 269 0.64 -9.88 3.99
N HIS A 270 0.43 -10.15 5.29
CA HIS A 270 1.52 -10.21 6.26
C HIS A 270 2.49 -11.34 5.93
N ALA A 271 1.98 -12.52 5.58
CA ALA A 271 2.80 -13.67 5.18
C ALA A 271 3.57 -13.39 3.87
N ARG A 272 2.93 -12.76 2.87
CA ARG A 272 3.60 -12.34 1.63
C ARG A 272 4.69 -11.30 1.88
N CYS A 273 4.40 -10.28 2.70
CA CYS A 273 5.38 -9.26 3.09
C CYS A 273 6.59 -9.87 3.82
N LEU A 274 6.36 -10.84 4.71
CA LEU A 274 7.44 -11.59 5.38
C LEU A 274 8.32 -12.34 4.37
N ARG A 275 7.71 -13.06 3.42
CA ARG A 275 8.44 -13.76 2.37
C ARG A 275 9.22 -12.81 1.48
N LEU A 276 8.62 -11.68 1.09
CA LEU A 276 9.27 -10.63 0.31
C LEU A 276 10.49 -10.06 1.05
N CYS A 277 10.36 -9.74 2.35
CA CYS A 277 11.48 -9.23 3.13
C CYS A 277 12.59 -10.28 3.28
N ALA A 278 12.23 -11.55 3.47
CA ALA A 278 13.19 -12.65 3.50
C ALA A 278 13.94 -12.82 2.17
N LEU A 279 13.23 -12.68 1.04
CA LEU A 279 13.82 -12.71 -0.31
C LEU A 279 14.79 -11.56 -0.52
N LEU A 280 14.40 -10.33 -0.16
CA LEU A 280 15.27 -9.15 -0.28
C LEU A 280 16.54 -9.30 0.55
N LEU A 281 16.44 -9.71 1.82
CA LEU A 281 17.61 -9.92 2.67
C LEU A 281 18.50 -11.06 2.18
N ARG A 282 17.92 -12.14 1.65
CA ARG A 282 18.70 -13.21 1.00
C ARG A 282 19.37 -12.73 -0.29
N GLY A 283 18.74 -11.79 -0.99
CA GLY A 283 19.31 -11.07 -2.14
C GLY A 283 20.40 -10.06 -1.78
N GLY A 284 20.73 -9.90 -0.49
CA GLY A 284 21.79 -9.00 -0.03
C GLY A 284 21.32 -7.61 0.35
N ALA A 285 20.01 -7.39 0.55
CA ALA A 285 19.49 -6.10 1.00
C ALA A 285 20.14 -5.65 2.31
N ALA A 286 20.53 -4.39 2.39
CA ALA A 286 21.03 -3.80 3.63
C ALA A 286 19.89 -3.67 4.67
N ALA A 287 19.93 -4.50 5.72
CA ALA A 287 18.94 -4.49 6.81
C ALA A 287 18.90 -3.16 7.59
N ASP A 288 19.99 -2.37 7.53
CA ASP A 288 20.16 -1.08 8.21
C ASP A 288 20.10 0.13 7.27
N ALA A 289 19.55 -0.03 6.07
CA ALA A 289 19.40 1.09 5.14
C ALA A 289 18.55 2.22 5.75
N ARG A 290 19.17 3.39 5.95
CA ARG A 290 18.51 4.57 6.50
C ARG A 290 17.89 5.42 5.39
N ASP A 291 16.66 5.84 5.62
CA ASP A 291 15.97 6.84 4.79
C ASP A 291 16.38 8.28 5.15
N GLU A 292 15.76 9.28 4.52
CA GLU A 292 16.01 10.70 4.79
C GLU A 292 15.74 11.13 6.24
N ASP A 293 14.81 10.45 6.93
CA ASP A 293 14.50 10.69 8.35
C ASP A 293 15.44 9.89 9.29
N GLU A 294 16.51 9.31 8.76
CA GLU A 294 17.41 8.35 9.39
C GLU A 294 16.72 7.08 9.93
N ARG A 295 15.52 6.75 9.46
CA ARG A 295 14.79 5.57 9.91
C ARG A 295 15.30 4.34 9.17
N SER A 296 15.70 3.34 9.95
CA SER A 296 15.97 1.99 9.44
C SER A 296 14.67 1.21 9.16
N PRO A 297 14.71 0.11 8.38
CA PRO A 297 13.56 -0.76 8.17
C PRO A 297 12.97 -1.27 9.49
N LEU A 298 13.84 -1.46 10.51
CA LEU A 298 13.43 -1.84 11.86
C LEU A 298 12.55 -0.78 12.53
N HIS A 299 12.83 0.52 12.36
CA HIS A 299 11.97 1.60 12.89
C HIS A 299 10.57 1.53 12.29
N LYS A 300 10.46 1.26 10.98
CA LYS A 300 9.18 1.14 10.27
C LYS A 300 8.41 -0.10 10.70
N ALA A 301 9.09 -1.25 10.81
CA ALA A 301 8.48 -2.49 11.30
C ALA A 301 7.98 -2.34 12.75
N CYS A 302 8.74 -1.64 13.61
CA CYS A 302 8.35 -1.33 14.98
C CYS A 302 7.15 -0.39 15.03
N GLY A 303 7.12 0.64 14.18
CA GLY A 303 6.00 1.57 14.07
C GLY A 303 4.69 0.96 13.53
N ARG A 304 4.74 -0.27 13.02
CA ARG A 304 3.54 -1.03 12.61
C ARG A 304 3.26 -2.21 13.54
N ALA A 305 4.01 -2.35 14.63
CA ALA A 305 3.92 -3.45 15.58
C ALA A 305 3.94 -4.84 14.91
N ARG A 306 4.91 -5.09 14.01
CA ARG A 306 5.07 -6.37 13.28
C ARG A 306 6.18 -7.24 13.90
N PRO A 307 5.89 -8.15 14.84
CA PRO A 307 6.92 -8.88 15.60
C PRO A 307 7.79 -9.76 14.70
N SER A 308 7.17 -10.50 13.76
CA SER A 308 7.85 -11.42 12.86
C SER A 308 8.83 -10.73 11.90
N LEU A 309 8.53 -9.50 11.47
CA LEU A 309 9.47 -8.70 10.67
C LEU A 309 10.61 -8.16 11.53
N CYS A 310 10.32 -7.72 12.75
CA CYS A 310 11.35 -7.24 13.67
C CYS A 310 12.36 -8.34 13.99
N THR A 311 11.90 -9.56 14.29
CA THR A 311 12.80 -10.69 14.55
C THR A 311 13.65 -11.00 13.32
N LEU A 312 13.04 -11.07 12.14
CA LEU A 312 13.73 -11.34 10.88
C LEU A 312 14.81 -10.29 10.59
N LEU A 313 14.51 -8.99 10.70
CA LEU A 313 15.50 -7.92 10.47
C LEU A 313 16.67 -7.99 11.46
N LEU A 314 16.36 -8.22 12.75
CA LEU A 314 17.38 -8.31 13.80
C LEU A 314 18.28 -9.54 13.65
N LEU A 315 17.73 -10.67 13.18
CA LEU A 315 18.50 -11.87 12.85
C LEU A 315 19.47 -11.63 11.68
N HIS A 316 19.09 -10.77 10.73
CA HIS A 316 19.93 -10.35 9.62
C HIS A 316 20.85 -9.17 9.95
N GLY A 317 21.01 -8.83 11.23
CA GLY A 317 22.03 -7.90 11.70
C GLY A 317 21.58 -6.45 11.85
N ALA A 318 20.28 -6.15 11.78
CA ALA A 318 19.78 -4.80 11.99
C ALA A 318 20.15 -4.23 13.38
N ASP A 319 20.52 -2.96 13.45
CA ASP A 319 20.88 -2.30 14.70
C ASP A 319 19.62 -1.91 15.51
N ALA A 320 19.42 -2.61 16.62
CA ALA A 320 18.34 -2.36 17.57
C ALA A 320 18.49 -1.03 18.33
N GLY A 321 19.70 -0.44 18.36
CA GLY A 321 20.01 0.79 19.08
C GLY A 321 20.09 2.04 18.19
N ALA A 322 19.85 1.91 16.88
CA ALA A 322 19.88 3.04 15.97
C ALA A 322 18.86 4.11 16.39
N LEU A 323 19.18 5.38 16.19
CA LEU A 323 18.29 6.49 16.45
C LEU A 323 17.86 7.10 15.13
N ASP A 324 16.57 7.46 15.03
CA ASP A 324 16.07 8.28 13.93
C ASP A 324 16.40 9.77 14.16
N TYR A 325 16.08 10.63 13.18
CA TYR A 325 16.28 12.08 13.30
C TYR A 325 15.56 12.70 14.51
N GLY A 326 14.47 12.08 14.96
CA GLY A 326 13.73 12.49 16.17
C GLY A 326 14.35 12.02 17.48
N GLY A 327 15.49 11.32 17.43
CA GLY A 327 16.13 10.71 18.60
C GLY A 327 15.35 9.53 19.18
N ALA A 328 14.38 8.98 18.44
CA ALA A 328 13.62 7.81 18.85
C ALA A 328 14.34 6.55 18.39
N SER A 329 14.49 5.59 19.31
CA SER A 329 14.92 4.23 18.98
C SER A 329 13.77 3.39 18.41
N PRO A 330 14.04 2.23 17.78
CA PRO A 330 13.00 1.32 17.31
C PRO A 330 12.05 0.90 18.44
N LEU A 331 12.60 0.69 19.65
CA LEU A 331 11.81 0.40 20.85
C LEU A 331 10.91 1.57 21.25
N ALA A 332 11.41 2.81 21.22
CA ALA A 332 10.58 3.98 21.49
C ALA A 332 9.42 4.10 20.47
N ARG A 333 9.67 3.79 19.19
CA ARG A 333 8.63 3.79 18.16
C ARG A 333 7.59 2.69 18.39
N ALA A 334 8.01 1.48 18.76
CA ALA A 334 7.09 0.40 19.13
C ALA A 334 6.16 0.82 20.28
N LEU A 335 6.69 1.49 21.31
CA LEU A 335 5.93 1.99 22.45
C LEU A 335 4.92 3.08 22.07
N GLN A 336 5.31 4.03 21.20
CA GLN A 336 4.39 5.04 20.69
C GLN A 336 3.21 4.41 19.93
N THR A 337 3.46 3.33 19.18
CA THR A 337 2.41 2.70 18.36
C THR A 337 1.54 1.71 19.13
N ALA A 338 1.99 1.26 20.31
CA ALA A 338 1.21 0.42 21.20
C ALA A 338 -0.11 1.07 21.65
N THR A 339 -0.21 2.40 21.60
CA THR A 339 -1.39 3.18 21.99
C THR A 339 -2.41 3.31 20.85
N CYS A 340 -1.93 3.40 19.61
CA CYS A 340 -2.78 3.65 18.44
C CYS A 340 -3.29 2.37 17.77
N ALA A 341 -2.67 1.21 18.02
CA ALA A 341 -3.01 -0.06 17.35
C ALA A 341 -3.05 -1.24 18.34
N PRO A 342 -4.10 -1.37 19.18
CA PRO A 342 -4.23 -2.47 20.14
C PRO A 342 -4.30 -3.89 19.54
N PRO A 343 -4.82 -4.18 18.33
CA PRO A 343 -4.91 -5.57 17.84
C PRO A 343 -3.56 -6.16 17.40
N ALA A 344 -2.49 -5.35 17.32
CA ALA A 344 -1.20 -5.77 16.76
C ALA A 344 -0.27 -6.49 17.77
N ALA A 345 -0.74 -6.79 18.98
CA ALA A 345 0.05 -7.42 20.05
C ALA A 345 1.44 -6.77 20.25
N PRO A 346 1.51 -5.46 20.55
CA PRO A 346 2.77 -4.71 20.66
C PRO A 346 3.72 -5.27 21.73
N GLN A 347 3.22 -6.03 22.71
CA GLN A 347 4.05 -6.74 23.67
C GLN A 347 5.04 -7.70 22.99
N ARG A 348 4.65 -8.36 21.89
CA ARG A 348 5.52 -9.29 21.15
C ARG A 348 6.63 -8.57 20.41
N THR A 349 6.39 -7.36 19.91
CA THR A 349 7.45 -6.58 19.23
C THR A 349 8.48 -6.09 20.23
N VAL A 350 8.03 -5.55 21.38
CA VAL A 350 8.91 -5.15 22.48
C VAL A 350 9.71 -6.33 23.02
N GLN A 351 9.07 -7.49 23.21
CA GLN A 351 9.73 -8.73 23.62
C GLN A 351 10.83 -9.14 22.62
N ALA A 352 10.53 -9.14 21.32
CA ALA A 352 11.49 -9.48 20.27
C ALA A 352 12.71 -8.53 20.28
N LEU A 353 12.46 -7.21 20.38
CA LEU A 353 13.51 -6.20 20.46
C LEU A 353 14.42 -6.42 21.68
N LEU A 354 13.86 -6.65 22.86
CA LEU A 354 14.63 -6.86 24.09
C LEU A 354 15.42 -8.18 24.08
N ASN A 355 14.89 -9.23 23.47
CA ASN A 355 15.56 -10.53 23.38
C ASN A 355 16.74 -10.54 22.40
N LEU A 356 16.72 -9.64 21.41
CA LEU A 356 17.75 -9.51 20.40
C LEU A 356 18.70 -8.33 20.67
N GLY A 357 18.57 -7.71 21.86
CA GLY A 357 19.56 -6.79 22.42
C GLY A 357 19.32 -5.31 22.15
N SER A 358 18.06 -4.89 22.01
CA SER A 358 17.68 -3.47 22.08
C SER A 358 18.16 -2.84 23.40
N PRO A 359 18.65 -1.59 23.38
CA PRO A 359 18.90 -0.85 24.61
C PRO A 359 17.61 -0.66 25.40
N LEU A 360 17.74 -0.69 26.73
CA LEU A 360 16.64 -0.45 27.65
C LEU A 360 16.25 1.03 27.65
N VAL A 361 15.00 1.32 27.97
CA VAL A 361 14.57 2.70 28.22
C VAL A 361 15.31 3.22 29.45
N TRP A 362 15.72 4.48 29.43
CA TRP A 362 16.31 5.12 30.60
C TRP A 362 15.32 5.10 31.78
N PRO A 363 15.74 4.69 33.00
CA PRO A 363 14.83 4.55 34.15
C PRO A 363 14.01 5.81 34.44
N ASP A 364 14.60 6.99 34.28
CA ASP A 364 13.93 8.29 34.52
C ASP A 364 12.88 8.63 33.46
N ALA A 365 12.94 8.00 32.28
CA ALA A 365 11.96 8.14 31.21
C ALA A 365 10.79 7.14 31.34
N PHE A 366 10.88 6.17 32.26
CA PHE A 366 9.85 5.16 32.48
C PHE A 366 8.46 5.74 32.84
N PRO A 367 8.33 6.84 33.61
CA PRO A 367 7.03 7.47 33.86
C PRO A 367 6.33 7.93 32.57
N LYS A 368 7.08 8.37 31.56
CA LYS A 368 6.50 8.74 30.25
C LYS A 368 5.98 7.49 29.53
N VAL A 369 6.71 6.38 29.61
CA VAL A 369 6.28 5.10 29.04
C VAL A 369 5.04 4.55 29.73
N LEU A 370 4.94 4.72 31.06
CA LEU A 370 3.74 4.36 31.81
C LEU A 370 2.51 5.16 31.34
N ARG A 371 2.65 6.48 31.13
CA ARG A 371 1.55 7.31 30.59
C ARG A 371 1.10 6.84 29.21
N THR A 372 2.05 6.55 28.32
CA THR A 372 1.73 6.13 26.95
C THR A 372 1.14 4.72 26.93
N CYS A 373 1.78 3.75 27.57
CA CYS A 373 1.44 2.34 27.46
C CYS A 373 0.47 1.84 28.54
N ALA A 374 -0.16 2.75 29.31
CA ALA A 374 -1.07 2.38 30.42
C ALA A 374 -2.17 1.39 29.99
N GLN A 375 -2.70 1.55 28.77
CA GLN A 375 -3.77 0.71 28.23
C GLN A 375 -3.32 -0.72 27.87
N VAL A 376 -2.01 -0.98 27.82
CA VAL A 376 -1.46 -2.30 27.45
C VAL A 376 -0.48 -2.76 28.55
N PRO A 377 -0.98 -3.32 29.67
CA PRO A 377 -0.14 -3.73 30.80
C PRO A 377 0.89 -4.81 30.45
N ALA A 378 0.62 -5.64 29.44
CA ALA A 378 1.57 -6.65 28.96
C ALA A 378 2.88 -6.03 28.43
N VAL A 379 2.84 -4.82 27.84
CA VAL A 379 4.05 -4.11 27.41
C VAL A 379 4.85 -3.63 28.62
N ILE A 380 4.16 -3.10 29.63
CA ILE A 380 4.77 -2.66 30.89
C ILE A 380 5.41 -3.85 31.61
N GLU A 381 4.74 -5.01 31.61
CA GLU A 381 5.26 -6.26 32.18
C GLU A 381 6.59 -6.66 31.54
N VAL A 382 6.62 -6.77 30.20
CA VAL A 382 7.82 -7.13 29.44
C VAL A 382 8.97 -6.17 29.72
N LEU A 383 8.69 -4.86 29.75
CA LEU A 383 9.70 -3.84 30.04
C LEU A 383 10.20 -3.93 31.48
N PHE A 384 9.31 -3.93 32.48
CA PHE A 384 9.69 -3.95 33.89
C PHE A 384 10.51 -5.19 34.23
N ASN A 385 10.15 -6.32 33.63
CA ASN A 385 10.84 -7.59 33.73
C ASN A 385 12.27 -7.59 33.15
N SER A 386 12.62 -6.62 32.31
CA SER A 386 13.98 -6.49 31.79
C SER A 386 14.95 -5.76 32.74
N TYR A 387 14.43 -5.03 33.75
CA TYR A 387 15.27 -4.26 34.68
C TYR A 387 15.72 -5.09 35.88
N THR A 388 16.97 -4.95 36.28
CA THR A 388 17.48 -5.53 37.54
C THR A 388 16.92 -4.81 38.76
N GLN A 389 16.86 -3.49 38.70
CA GLN A 389 16.35 -2.61 39.75
C GLN A 389 15.68 -1.41 39.08
N LEU A 390 14.40 -1.17 39.40
CA LEU A 390 13.66 0.02 38.99
C LEU A 390 12.93 0.52 40.23
N CYS A 391 13.23 1.73 40.68
CA CYS A 391 12.60 2.31 41.86
C CYS A 391 11.21 2.84 41.47
N VAL A 392 10.17 2.05 41.75
CA VAL A 392 8.79 2.49 41.55
C VAL A 392 8.48 3.56 42.60
N SER A 393 8.03 4.73 42.16
CA SER A 393 7.57 5.81 43.04
C SER A 393 6.05 5.84 43.08
N GLU A 394 5.47 6.19 44.23
CA GLU A 394 4.02 6.41 44.36
C GLU A 394 3.50 7.50 43.41
N SER A 395 4.34 8.47 43.05
CA SER A 395 4.03 9.51 42.04
C SER A 395 3.71 8.96 40.64
N TRP A 396 4.04 7.69 40.37
CA TRP A 396 3.74 7.05 39.10
C TRP A 396 2.27 6.64 38.99
N GLN A 397 1.53 6.60 40.10
CA GLN A 397 0.09 6.36 40.07
C GLN A 397 -0.64 7.53 39.39
N GLU A 398 -0.19 8.77 39.59
CA GLU A 398 -0.75 9.96 38.93
C GLU A 398 -0.58 9.95 37.40
N ALA A 399 0.35 9.14 36.89
CA ALA A 399 0.60 8.99 35.47
C ALA A 399 -0.41 8.05 34.78
N ILE A 400 -1.21 7.29 35.53
CA ILE A 400 -2.13 6.30 34.99
C ILE A 400 -3.55 6.87 35.04
N PRO A 401 -4.29 6.91 33.92
CA PRO A 401 -5.70 7.29 33.95
C PRO A 401 -6.50 6.35 34.86
N GLU A 402 -7.34 6.92 35.72
CA GLU A 402 -8.12 6.18 36.73
C GLU A 402 -8.97 5.05 36.12
N GLU A 403 -9.55 5.30 34.94
CA GLU A 403 -10.32 4.31 34.17
C GLU A 403 -9.49 3.06 33.84
N VAL A 404 -8.23 3.26 33.43
CA VAL A 404 -7.31 2.17 33.05
C VAL A 404 -6.80 1.44 34.29
N TYR A 405 -6.57 2.17 35.38
CA TYR A 405 -6.21 1.58 36.67
C TYR A 405 -7.29 0.62 37.16
N GLN A 406 -8.57 0.99 37.05
CA GLN A 406 -9.70 0.15 37.42
C GLN A 406 -9.84 -1.07 36.50
N MET A 407 -9.66 -0.91 35.19
CA MET A 407 -9.72 -2.04 34.24
C MET A 407 -8.64 -3.09 34.48
N HIS A 408 -7.44 -2.67 34.90
CA HIS A 408 -6.29 -3.56 35.13
C HIS A 408 -5.82 -3.55 36.59
N GLU A 409 -6.76 -3.44 37.53
CA GLU A 409 -6.47 -3.24 38.95
C GLU A 409 -5.53 -4.31 39.52
N ARG A 410 -5.73 -5.58 39.15
CA ARG A 410 -4.89 -6.69 39.64
C ARG A 410 -3.43 -6.52 39.26
N PHE A 411 -3.17 -6.08 38.03
CA PHE A 411 -1.81 -5.85 37.53
C PHE A 411 -1.17 -4.66 38.23
N TYR A 412 -1.85 -3.52 38.29
CA TYR A 412 -1.29 -2.31 38.88
C TYR A 412 -1.11 -2.40 40.40
N ARG A 413 -2.01 -3.08 41.13
CA ARG A 413 -1.79 -3.37 42.56
C ARG A 413 -0.55 -4.23 42.78
N SER A 414 -0.32 -5.24 41.95
CA SER A 414 0.91 -6.06 41.99
C SER A 414 2.14 -5.23 41.63
N PHE A 415 2.04 -4.33 40.64
CA PHE A 415 3.12 -3.44 40.23
C PHE A 415 3.54 -2.48 41.36
N PHE A 416 2.60 -1.83 42.04
CA PHE A 416 2.92 -0.91 43.14
C PHE A 416 3.33 -1.64 44.43
N ALA A 417 2.89 -2.87 44.66
CA ALA A 417 3.39 -3.69 45.78
C ALA A 417 4.90 -3.97 45.68
N LEU A 418 5.46 -3.93 44.46
CA LEU A 418 6.89 -4.09 44.21
C LEU A 418 7.73 -2.85 44.54
N ALA A 419 7.11 -1.69 44.82
CA ALA A 419 7.82 -0.45 45.17
C ALA A 419 8.60 -0.56 46.49
N HIS A 420 8.11 -1.37 47.43
CA HIS A 420 8.67 -1.50 48.77
C HIS A 420 9.30 -2.87 49.06
N THR A 421 9.45 -3.73 48.03
CA THR A 421 9.96 -5.09 48.20
C THR A 421 11.19 -5.36 47.32
N PRO A 422 12.22 -6.04 47.84
CA PRO A 422 13.34 -6.46 47.01
C PRO A 422 12.87 -7.50 45.98
N ARG A 423 13.42 -7.44 44.76
CA ARG A 423 13.10 -8.38 43.69
C ARG A 423 13.49 -9.81 44.10
N CYS A 424 12.70 -10.80 43.68
CA CYS A 424 12.98 -12.19 44.00
C CYS A 424 14.32 -12.67 43.39
N LEU A 425 14.95 -13.67 44.04
CA LEU A 425 16.20 -14.26 43.55
C LEU A 425 16.05 -14.81 42.11
N GLN A 426 14.89 -15.39 41.80
CA GLN A 426 14.57 -15.88 40.46
C GLN A 426 14.64 -14.79 39.39
N HIS A 427 14.13 -13.59 39.67
CA HIS A 427 14.20 -12.43 38.78
C HIS A 427 15.64 -11.96 38.58
N LEU A 428 16.42 -11.91 39.67
CA LEU A 428 17.84 -11.54 39.60
C LEU A 428 18.65 -12.55 38.76
N CYS A 429 18.37 -13.86 38.93
CA CYS A 429 18.96 -14.92 38.12
C CYS A 429 18.62 -14.75 36.64
N ARG A 430 17.36 -14.46 36.28
CA ARG A 430 16.98 -14.15 34.90
C ARG A 430 17.79 -12.98 34.34
N CYS A 431 17.87 -11.88 35.07
CA CYS A 431 18.60 -10.70 34.61
C CYS A 431 20.10 -11.01 34.41
N ALA A 432 20.70 -11.81 35.30
CA ALA A 432 22.08 -12.25 35.18
C ALA A 432 22.29 -13.13 33.93
N ILE A 433 21.42 -14.11 33.70
CA ILE A 433 21.47 -14.99 32.52
C ILE A 433 21.32 -14.17 31.23
N ARG A 434 20.37 -13.23 31.20
CA ARG A 434 20.17 -12.34 30.04
C ARG A 434 21.37 -11.43 29.79
N LYS A 435 22.01 -10.91 30.85
CA LYS A 435 23.26 -10.15 30.73
C LYS A 435 24.40 -11.00 30.16
N LEU A 436 24.47 -12.28 30.52
CA LEU A 436 25.48 -13.21 30.00
C LEU A 436 25.24 -13.56 28.52
N LEU A 437 23.99 -13.81 28.14
CA LEU A 437 23.63 -14.23 26.78
C LEU A 437 23.55 -13.05 25.79
N GLY A 438 23.28 -11.83 26.27
CA GLY A 438 23.26 -10.60 25.48
C GLY A 438 22.32 -10.70 24.27
N LYS A 439 22.80 -10.34 23.07
CA LYS A 439 22.05 -10.42 21.80
C LYS A 439 21.63 -11.83 21.41
N LYS A 440 22.24 -12.87 22.01
CA LYS A 440 22.02 -14.28 21.67
C LYS A 440 20.95 -14.95 22.53
N CYS A 441 20.24 -14.21 23.39
CA CYS A 441 19.19 -14.77 24.25
C CYS A 441 18.16 -15.56 23.42
N PHE A 442 17.71 -15.01 22.29
CA PHE A 442 16.71 -15.65 21.45
C PHE A 442 17.13 -17.02 20.90
N HIS A 443 18.42 -17.21 20.55
CA HIS A 443 18.92 -18.48 20.01
C HIS A 443 19.36 -19.48 21.08
N LEU A 444 19.96 -18.99 22.16
CA LEU A 444 20.59 -19.85 23.16
C LEU A 444 19.60 -20.35 24.20
N VAL A 445 18.57 -19.58 24.54
CA VAL A 445 17.58 -19.99 25.56
C VAL A 445 16.83 -21.27 25.15
N PRO A 446 16.34 -21.44 23.92
CA PRO A 446 15.69 -22.68 23.49
C PRO A 446 16.62 -23.91 23.45
N GLN A 447 17.95 -23.70 23.43
CA GLN A 447 18.94 -24.77 23.42
C GLN A 447 19.32 -25.24 24.84
N LEU A 448 18.88 -24.52 25.87
CA LEU A 448 19.15 -24.91 27.26
C LEU A 448 18.26 -26.10 27.65
N PRO A 449 18.77 -27.05 28.45
CA PRO A 449 17.99 -28.17 28.99
C PRO A 449 17.08 -27.70 30.13
N LEU A 450 16.17 -26.76 29.84
CA LEU A 450 15.20 -26.19 30.76
C LEU A 450 13.78 -26.53 30.29
N PRO A 451 12.81 -26.71 31.21
CA PRO A 451 11.39 -26.77 30.88
C PRO A 451 10.94 -25.54 30.08
N GLU A 452 9.96 -25.70 29.19
CA GLU A 452 9.42 -24.61 28.35
C GLU A 452 8.97 -23.40 29.17
N THR A 453 8.38 -23.62 30.35
CA THR A 453 7.95 -22.53 31.25
C THR A 453 9.12 -21.65 31.70
N LEU A 454 10.28 -22.23 32.01
CA LEU A 454 11.47 -21.47 32.38
C LEU A 454 12.13 -20.81 31.17
N GLN A 455 12.05 -21.42 29.99
CA GLN A 455 12.51 -20.79 28.75
C GLN A 455 11.68 -19.54 28.43
N ASN A 456 10.36 -19.63 28.56
CA ASN A 456 9.42 -18.54 28.34
C ASN A 456 9.63 -17.40 29.36
N TYR A 457 9.87 -17.75 30.62
CA TYR A 457 10.24 -16.80 31.66
C TYR A 457 11.52 -16.02 31.32
N LEU A 458 12.56 -16.72 30.81
CA LEU A 458 13.81 -16.09 30.36
C LEU A 458 13.61 -15.21 29.12
N LEU A 459 12.68 -15.57 28.22
CA LEU A 459 12.32 -14.83 27.01
C LEU A 459 11.32 -13.69 27.22
N LEU A 460 10.99 -13.36 28.48
CA LEU A 460 10.06 -12.28 28.83
C LEU A 460 8.64 -12.49 28.27
N GLU A 461 8.12 -13.73 28.27
CA GLU A 461 6.72 -13.95 27.93
C GLU A 461 5.80 -13.32 29.01
N PRO A 462 4.77 -12.54 28.63
CA PRO A 462 3.88 -11.92 29.61
C PRO A 462 2.94 -12.96 30.22
N GLU A 463 3.02 -13.15 31.53
CA GLU A 463 2.18 -14.06 32.32
C GLU A 463 1.03 -13.31 33.02
N GLY A 464 1.02 -11.97 32.94
CA GLY A 464 0.07 -11.11 33.64
C GLY A 464 0.43 -10.89 35.11
N VAL A 465 1.62 -11.32 35.53
CA VAL A 465 2.10 -11.24 36.92
C VAL A 465 3.54 -10.73 36.92
N LEU A 466 3.82 -9.78 37.81
CA LEU A 466 5.17 -9.24 38.00
C LEU A 466 5.85 -9.97 39.17
N HIS A 467 6.94 -10.70 38.87
CA HIS A 467 7.70 -11.53 39.82
C HIS A 467 8.80 -10.80 40.54
#